data_AF-D0NGE3-F1
#
_entry.id   AF-D0NGE3-F1
#
_cell.length_a   1.000
_cell.length_b   1.000
_cell.length_c   1.000
_cell.angle_alpha   90.00
_cell.angle_beta   90.00
_cell.angle_gamma   90.00
#
_symmetry.space_group_name_H-M   'P 1'
#
loop_
_entity.id
_entity.type
_entity.pdbx_description
1 polymer ?
#
loop_
_entity_poly.entity_id
_entity_poly.type
_entity_poly.pdbx_seq_one_letter_code
_entity_poly.pdbx_strand_id
1 'polypeptide(L)'
;MSVVELLGALDAIALENLRDKLLAASVDAHTLPTELRDVARLAEALPIVDYPLLRDVTRVVKALSRAVINYVAAVAADKDNVTACMVLDDHLLPILRVLGAFVNRMRLQKLLEDRELHRWLPFVLTACIFVNGAELPGADLMQSVVAAEETLNAAVELTKAKDRESLVAKYVAEIVALCSQDVDKEQWVAVSSVNKRIMLQVVEQVPFPHLGGDLLGRLLALTFPLVDDLTDATQLVGARMLRHIVKNVTPTELRWYSDVLLEVLRTAIVTRKPDTLNVLLECLMESLDRVSPPGELKHYDRFIPRLLSDTSLCSDVAVRVIFVRHLRVLVVRQGAPHSLNIIRYLQPLLKVLVAGFESVNVALLLATLEALQATVLAAWPRIASHTEEIMVGVLRAVAFCELFDEGAEFTPSSENKKQILALCEDVLDLLHQVNADNSAVSEMLATVAGQSPKLSPFCNLMREKWTSR
;
A
#
# COMPACT_ATOMS: atom_id res chain seq x y z
N MET A 1 -45.28 -6.73 22.37
CA MET A 1 -44.16 -6.57 23.30
C MET A 1 -43.78 -5.10 23.29
N SER A 2 -43.71 -4.45 24.45
CA SER A 2 -43.28 -3.06 24.54
C SER A 2 -41.78 -2.94 24.20
N VAL A 3 -41.31 -1.75 23.80
CA VAL A 3 -39.88 -1.50 23.54
C VAL A 3 -39.03 -1.78 24.78
N VAL A 4 -39.57 -1.49 25.97
CA VAL A 4 -38.92 -1.78 27.25
C VAL A 4 -38.76 -3.28 27.48
N GLU A 5 -39.78 -4.08 27.17
CA GLU A 5 -39.71 -5.55 27.23
C GLU A 5 -38.70 -6.11 26.22
N LEU A 6 -38.65 -5.55 25.00
CA LEU A 6 -37.66 -5.91 23.97
C LEU A 6 -36.23 -5.63 24.43
N LEU A 7 -35.97 -4.45 24.99
CA LEU A 7 -34.65 -4.09 25.50
C LEU A 7 -34.24 -4.97 26.69
N GLY A 8 -35.17 -5.29 27.59
CA GLY A 8 -34.93 -6.22 28.69
C GLY A 8 -34.61 -7.65 28.22
N ALA A 9 -35.29 -8.12 27.17
CA ALA A 9 -34.99 -9.42 26.55
C ALA A 9 -33.60 -9.44 25.90
N LEU A 10 -33.24 -8.37 25.17
CA LEU A 10 -31.93 -8.24 24.53
C LEU A 10 -30.78 -8.12 25.53
N ASP A 11 -30.98 -7.43 26.66
CA ASP A 11 -30.00 -7.41 27.75
C ASP A 11 -29.79 -8.80 28.37
N ALA A 12 -30.87 -9.54 28.57
CA ALA A 12 -30.82 -10.89 29.14
C ALA A 12 -30.10 -11.91 28.24
N ILE A 13 -30.07 -11.66 26.92
CA ILE A 13 -29.41 -12.52 25.93
C ILE A 13 -27.88 -12.50 26.07
N ALA A 14 -27.31 -11.54 26.82
CA ALA A 14 -25.88 -11.27 26.88
C ALA A 14 -25.30 -11.12 25.48
N LEU A 15 -25.64 -10.01 24.79
CA LEU A 15 -25.27 -9.73 23.39
C LEU A 15 -23.77 -9.89 23.08
N GLU A 16 -22.91 -9.85 24.10
CA GLU A 16 -21.48 -10.14 23.97
C GLU A 16 -21.20 -11.59 23.51
N ASN A 17 -22.08 -12.53 23.87
CA ASN A 17 -22.02 -13.94 23.47
C ASN A 17 -22.79 -14.22 22.18
N LEU A 18 -23.36 -13.20 21.52
CA LEU A 18 -24.17 -13.38 20.32
C LEU A 18 -23.35 -14.01 19.19
N ARG A 19 -22.07 -13.64 19.06
CA ARG A 19 -21.14 -14.25 18.09
C ARG A 19 -21.13 -15.78 18.20
N ASP A 20 -20.89 -16.31 19.40
CA ASP A 20 -20.75 -17.75 19.63
C ASP A 20 -22.06 -18.48 19.35
N LYS A 21 -23.19 -17.87 19.70
CA LYS A 21 -24.52 -18.38 19.38
C LYS A 21 -24.78 -18.43 17.87
N LEU A 22 -24.39 -17.39 17.13
CA LEU A 22 -24.56 -17.35 15.67
C LEU A 22 -23.65 -18.34 14.95
N LEU A 23 -22.44 -18.60 15.48
CA LEU A 23 -21.53 -19.62 14.96
C LEU A 23 -21.99 -21.05 15.27
N ALA A 24 -22.71 -21.26 16.39
CA ALA A 24 -23.23 -22.57 16.79
C ALA A 24 -24.61 -22.91 16.19
N ALA A 25 -25.30 -21.96 15.56
CA ALA A 25 -26.63 -22.15 15.01
C ALA A 25 -26.60 -23.12 13.80
N SER A 26 -27.47 -24.14 13.81
CA SER A 26 -27.58 -25.14 12.74
C SER A 26 -28.31 -24.60 11.50
N VAL A 27 -28.09 -25.25 10.35
CA VAL A 27 -28.68 -24.93 9.02
C VAL A 27 -30.16 -25.30 8.92
N ASP A 28 -30.92 -25.33 10.01
CA ASP A 28 -32.37 -25.43 9.92
C ASP A 28 -32.91 -24.10 9.38
N ALA A 29 -32.87 -23.97 8.05
CA ALA A 29 -32.97 -22.76 7.23
C ALA A 29 -34.29 -21.97 7.35
N HIS A 30 -35.17 -22.34 8.28
CA HIS A 30 -36.51 -21.77 8.41
C HIS A 30 -36.82 -21.26 9.82
N THR A 31 -35.89 -21.37 10.77
CA THR A 31 -36.08 -20.79 12.11
C THR A 31 -34.93 -19.87 12.45
N LEU A 32 -35.13 -18.58 12.17
CA LEU A 32 -34.30 -17.51 12.71
C LEU A 32 -34.15 -17.71 14.23
N PRO A 33 -32.91 -17.73 14.77
CA PRO A 33 -32.67 -17.77 16.21
C PRO A 33 -33.59 -16.81 16.94
N THR A 34 -34.12 -17.23 18.08
CA THR A 34 -35.05 -16.43 18.91
C THR A 34 -34.50 -15.03 19.17
N GLU A 35 -33.20 -14.93 19.42
CA GLU A 35 -32.44 -13.71 19.61
C GLU A 35 -32.57 -12.75 18.42
N LEU A 36 -32.44 -13.27 17.19
CA LEU A 36 -32.54 -12.46 15.97
C LEU A 36 -33.98 -12.02 15.68
N ARG A 37 -35.00 -12.75 16.17
CA ARG A 37 -36.40 -12.32 16.05
C ARG A 37 -36.67 -11.08 16.89
N ASP A 38 -36.11 -11.02 18.10
CA ASP A 38 -36.25 -9.85 18.97
C ASP A 38 -35.43 -8.67 18.44
N VAL A 39 -34.27 -8.91 17.83
CA VAL A 39 -33.52 -7.88 17.07
C VAL A 39 -34.36 -7.35 15.89
N ALA A 40 -35.00 -8.23 15.11
CA ALA A 40 -35.86 -7.80 13.99
C ALA A 40 -37.05 -6.93 14.46
N ARG A 41 -37.71 -7.34 15.55
CA ARG A 41 -38.79 -6.56 16.17
C ARG A 41 -38.33 -5.19 16.68
N LEU A 42 -37.09 -5.10 17.19
CA LEU A 42 -36.52 -3.82 17.58
C LEU A 42 -36.38 -2.89 16.37
N ALA A 43 -35.89 -3.39 15.22
CA ALA A 43 -35.77 -2.59 14.00
C ALA A 43 -37.10 -1.96 13.57
N GLU A 44 -38.19 -2.72 13.63
CA GLU A 44 -39.54 -2.26 13.30
C GLU A 44 -40.07 -1.22 14.29
N ALA A 45 -39.71 -1.33 15.57
CA ALA A 45 -40.17 -0.41 16.62
C ALA A 45 -39.39 0.90 16.67
N LEU A 46 -38.12 0.91 16.26
CA LEU A 46 -37.18 2.06 16.36
C LEU A 46 -37.70 3.39 15.82
N PRO A 47 -38.44 3.46 14.70
CA PRO A 47 -38.96 4.73 14.18
C PRO A 47 -39.87 5.48 15.17
N ILE A 48 -40.52 4.75 16.09
CA ILE A 48 -41.57 5.26 16.99
C ILE A 48 -41.08 5.34 18.45
N VAL A 49 -39.81 4.97 18.72
CA VAL A 49 -39.27 4.97 20.09
C VAL A 49 -39.16 6.39 20.67
N ASP A 50 -39.58 6.50 21.93
CA ASP A 50 -39.47 7.72 22.73
C ASP A 50 -38.03 8.05 23.11
N TYR A 51 -37.72 9.34 23.19
CA TYR A 51 -36.37 9.85 23.45
C TYR A 51 -35.67 9.26 24.69
N PRO A 52 -36.33 9.09 25.85
CA PRO A 52 -35.69 8.55 27.05
C PRO A 52 -35.11 7.14 26.87
N LEU A 53 -35.71 6.33 25.99
CA LEU A 53 -35.29 4.95 25.72
C LEU A 53 -34.12 4.87 24.74
N LEU A 54 -33.78 5.96 24.05
CA LEU A 54 -32.68 5.97 23.06
C LEU A 54 -31.31 5.71 23.69
N ARG A 55 -31.13 6.03 24.98
CA ARG A 55 -29.89 5.72 25.69
C ARG A 55 -29.68 4.22 25.83
N ASP A 56 -30.72 3.48 26.15
CA ASP A 56 -30.67 2.02 26.29
C ASP A 56 -30.51 1.36 24.93
N VAL A 57 -31.21 1.88 23.91
CA VAL A 57 -31.02 1.49 22.50
C VAL A 57 -29.58 1.71 22.06
N THR A 58 -28.95 2.83 22.44
CA THR A 58 -27.54 3.13 22.10
C THR A 58 -26.59 2.05 22.60
N ARG A 59 -26.81 1.54 23.82
CA ARG A 59 -26.02 0.42 24.37
C ARG A 59 -26.21 -0.84 23.54
N VAL A 60 -27.45 -1.18 23.18
CA VAL A 60 -27.78 -2.34 22.35
C VAL A 60 -27.13 -2.23 20.96
N VAL A 61 -27.24 -1.07 20.31
CA VAL A 61 -26.63 -0.78 18.99
C VAL A 61 -25.12 -1.01 19.00
N LYS A 62 -24.43 -0.58 20.07
CA LYS A 62 -22.98 -0.82 20.22
C LYS A 62 -22.64 -2.30 20.39
N ALA A 63 -23.40 -3.01 21.21
CA ALA A 63 -23.20 -4.44 21.43
C ALA A 63 -23.44 -5.24 20.13
N LEU A 64 -24.53 -4.93 19.42
CA LEU A 64 -24.84 -5.51 18.11
C LEU A 64 -23.74 -5.22 17.07
N SER A 65 -23.21 -3.99 17.04
CA SER A 65 -22.12 -3.64 16.13
C SER A 65 -20.85 -4.46 16.41
N ARG A 66 -20.48 -4.64 17.67
CA ARG A 66 -19.35 -5.53 18.06
C ARG A 66 -19.61 -6.98 17.68
N ALA A 67 -20.83 -7.47 17.90
CA ALA A 67 -21.21 -8.82 17.49
C ALA A 67 -21.05 -9.02 15.97
N VAL A 68 -21.46 -8.03 15.16
CA VAL A 68 -21.26 -8.06 13.69
C VAL A 68 -19.78 -8.09 13.34
N ILE A 69 -18.95 -7.21 13.91
CA ILE A 69 -17.50 -7.17 13.65
C ILE A 69 -16.87 -8.54 13.93
N ASN A 70 -17.14 -9.10 15.13
CA ASN A 70 -16.57 -10.36 15.56
C ASN A 70 -17.10 -11.56 14.77
N TYR A 71 -18.37 -11.55 14.39
CA TYR A 71 -18.99 -12.60 13.61
C TYR A 71 -18.46 -12.62 12.17
N VAL A 72 -18.42 -11.46 11.51
CA VAL A 72 -17.87 -11.32 10.15
C VAL A 72 -16.39 -11.71 10.14
N ALA A 73 -15.60 -11.27 11.13
CA ALA A 73 -14.20 -11.65 11.23
C ALA A 73 -14.00 -13.16 11.38
N ALA A 74 -14.82 -13.82 12.20
CA ALA A 74 -14.76 -15.27 12.38
C ALA A 74 -15.13 -16.04 11.11
N VAL A 75 -16.22 -15.67 10.43
CA VAL A 75 -16.66 -16.33 9.19
C VAL A 75 -15.67 -16.09 8.06
N ALA A 76 -15.11 -14.88 7.94
CA ALA A 76 -14.10 -14.59 6.93
C ALA A 76 -12.77 -15.35 7.16
N ALA A 77 -12.45 -15.65 8.41
CA ALA A 77 -11.25 -16.41 8.77
C ALA A 77 -11.38 -17.92 8.49
N ASP A 78 -12.60 -18.47 8.50
CA ASP A 78 -12.90 -19.88 8.26
C ASP A 78 -13.88 -20.05 7.09
N LYS A 79 -13.33 -19.90 5.87
CA LYS A 79 -14.11 -20.00 4.62
C LYS A 79 -14.63 -21.41 4.33
N ASP A 80 -14.10 -22.42 5.02
CA ASP A 80 -14.51 -23.81 4.87
C ASP A 80 -15.78 -24.13 5.68
N ASN A 81 -16.19 -23.22 6.57
CA ASN A 81 -17.46 -23.30 7.28
C ASN A 81 -18.63 -22.91 6.36
N VAL A 82 -18.99 -23.84 5.46
CA VAL A 82 -20.09 -23.69 4.49
C VAL A 82 -21.40 -23.35 5.20
N THR A 83 -21.65 -23.94 6.36
CA THR A 83 -22.88 -23.71 7.12
C THR A 83 -23.01 -22.27 7.57
N ALA A 84 -21.94 -21.68 8.11
CA ALA A 84 -21.92 -20.28 8.52
C ALA A 84 -22.03 -19.32 7.32
N CYS A 85 -21.44 -19.69 6.18
CA CYS A 85 -21.56 -18.90 4.95
C CYS A 85 -22.99 -18.89 4.38
N MET A 86 -23.71 -20.01 4.44
CA MET A 86 -25.07 -20.13 3.91
C MET A 86 -26.10 -19.28 4.66
N VAL A 87 -25.97 -19.15 5.98
CA VAL A 87 -26.90 -18.40 6.84
C VAL A 87 -26.42 -16.98 7.14
N LEU A 88 -25.30 -16.56 6.55
CA LEU A 88 -24.62 -15.31 6.88
C LEU A 88 -25.51 -14.09 6.65
N ASP A 89 -26.17 -14.02 5.49
CA ASP A 89 -27.06 -12.90 5.15
C ASP A 89 -28.27 -12.84 6.09
N ASP A 90 -28.89 -14.00 6.35
CA ASP A 90 -30.03 -14.12 7.27
C ASP A 90 -29.69 -13.71 8.71
N HIS A 91 -28.44 -13.95 9.14
CA HIS A 91 -27.96 -13.55 10.46
C HIS A 91 -27.62 -12.06 10.55
N LEU A 92 -26.99 -11.50 9.51
CA LEU A 92 -26.54 -10.10 9.49
C LEU A 92 -27.68 -9.12 9.24
N LEU A 93 -28.63 -9.47 8.36
CA LEU A 93 -29.67 -8.56 7.89
C LEU A 93 -30.56 -7.99 9.02
N PRO A 94 -31.06 -8.77 9.99
CA PRO A 94 -31.84 -8.23 11.10
C PRO A 94 -31.04 -7.22 11.92
N ILE A 95 -29.75 -7.49 12.16
CA ILE A 95 -28.88 -6.61 12.94
C ILE A 95 -28.64 -5.30 12.19
N LEU A 96 -28.30 -5.37 10.89
CA LEU A 96 -28.05 -4.18 10.08
C LEU A 96 -29.30 -3.32 9.89
N ARG A 97 -30.48 -3.92 9.84
CA ARG A 97 -31.75 -3.19 9.87
C ARG A 97 -31.93 -2.38 11.16
N VAL A 98 -31.55 -2.91 12.32
CA VAL A 98 -31.53 -2.15 13.58
C VAL A 98 -30.56 -0.97 13.47
N LEU A 99 -29.33 -1.20 12.98
CA LEU A 99 -28.33 -0.15 12.87
C LEU A 99 -28.81 0.98 11.92
N GLY A 100 -29.33 0.61 10.74
CA GLY A 100 -29.86 1.55 9.77
C GLY A 100 -31.09 2.30 10.26
N ALA A 101 -32.05 1.61 10.90
CA ALA A 101 -33.23 2.25 11.49
C ALA A 101 -32.84 3.24 12.59
N PHE A 102 -31.83 2.91 13.41
CA PHE A 102 -31.33 3.80 14.44
C PHE A 102 -30.67 5.05 13.85
N VAL A 103 -29.76 4.90 12.87
CA VAL A 103 -29.13 6.03 12.17
C VAL A 103 -30.19 6.95 11.55
N ASN A 104 -31.19 6.37 10.86
CA ASN A 104 -32.28 7.13 10.26
C ASN A 104 -33.14 7.87 11.29
N ARG A 105 -33.43 7.22 12.43
CA ARG A 105 -34.16 7.86 13.54
C ARG A 105 -33.39 9.04 14.11
N MET A 106 -32.08 8.88 14.32
CA MET A 106 -31.20 9.94 14.81
C MET A 106 -31.10 11.10 13.80
N ARG A 107 -31.06 10.81 12.50
CA ARG A 107 -31.05 11.82 11.41
C ARG A 107 -32.27 12.73 11.45
N LEU A 108 -33.46 12.17 11.74
CA LEU A 108 -34.69 12.94 11.85
C LEU A 108 -34.73 13.87 13.07
N GLN A 109 -33.95 13.59 14.12
CA GLN A 109 -34.01 14.33 15.37
C GLN A 109 -33.22 15.66 15.39
N LYS A 110 -32.44 15.99 14.35
CA LYS A 110 -31.78 17.30 14.07
C LYS A 110 -31.01 18.00 15.22
N LEU A 111 -30.90 17.42 16.41
CA LEU A 111 -30.44 18.07 17.65
C LEU A 111 -29.24 17.37 18.32
N LEU A 112 -28.61 16.40 17.66
CA LEU A 112 -27.51 15.66 18.28
C LEU A 112 -26.23 16.47 18.24
N GLU A 113 -25.64 16.66 19.43
CA GLU A 113 -24.29 17.20 19.55
C GLU A 113 -23.30 16.18 18.99
N ASP A 114 -22.20 16.68 18.40
CA ASP A 114 -21.13 15.83 17.88
C ASP A 114 -20.62 14.83 18.92
N ARG A 115 -20.55 15.23 20.20
CA ARG A 115 -20.13 14.36 21.31
C ARG A 115 -21.02 13.13 21.49
N GLU A 116 -22.31 13.23 21.18
CA GLU A 116 -23.24 12.10 21.29
C GLU A 116 -23.04 11.11 20.14
N LEU A 117 -22.77 11.62 18.93
CA LEU A 117 -22.45 10.79 17.76
C LEU A 117 -21.19 9.95 18.00
N HIS A 118 -20.14 10.53 18.59
CA HIS A 118 -18.89 9.79 18.91
C HIS A 118 -19.11 8.59 19.84
N ARG A 119 -20.21 8.53 20.61
CA ARG A 119 -20.44 7.43 21.55
C ARG A 119 -20.83 6.12 20.89
N TRP A 120 -21.43 6.17 19.70
CA TRP A 120 -22.06 5.01 19.07
C TRP A 120 -21.86 4.94 17.55
N LEU A 121 -21.75 6.07 16.86
CA LEU A 121 -21.63 6.07 15.40
C LEU A 121 -20.39 5.32 14.91
N PRO A 122 -19.18 5.46 15.52
CA PRO A 122 -18.03 4.67 15.10
C PRO A 122 -18.27 3.16 15.13
N PHE A 123 -19.06 2.65 16.09
CA PHE A 123 -19.39 1.23 16.17
C PHE A 123 -20.21 0.79 14.96
N VAL A 124 -21.24 1.57 14.62
CA VAL A 124 -22.09 1.30 13.45
C VAL A 124 -21.29 1.38 12.16
N LEU A 125 -20.44 2.39 12.01
CA LEU A 125 -19.58 2.56 10.83
C LEU A 125 -18.65 1.36 10.68
N THR A 126 -17.92 0.97 11.73
CA THR A 126 -17.00 -0.17 11.67
C THR A 126 -17.75 -1.46 11.32
N ALA A 127 -18.92 -1.73 11.92
CA ALA A 127 -19.72 -2.91 11.59
C ALA A 127 -20.11 -2.94 10.10
N CYS A 128 -20.59 -1.83 9.54
CA CYS A 128 -20.95 -1.74 8.12
C CYS A 128 -19.72 -1.88 7.21
N ILE A 129 -18.59 -1.30 7.59
CA ILE A 129 -17.32 -1.43 6.86
C ILE A 129 -16.85 -2.88 6.84
N PHE A 130 -16.96 -3.62 7.94
CA PHE A 130 -16.61 -5.05 7.98
C PHE A 130 -17.50 -5.87 7.03
N VAL A 131 -18.81 -5.63 7.03
CA VAL A 131 -19.75 -6.35 6.14
C VAL A 131 -19.42 -6.09 4.67
N ASN A 132 -19.10 -4.85 4.30
CA ASN A 132 -18.80 -4.49 2.90
C ASN A 132 -17.38 -4.89 2.48
N GLY A 133 -16.40 -4.77 3.38
CA GLY A 133 -14.98 -4.89 3.04
C GLY A 133 -14.38 -6.28 3.20
N ALA A 134 -15.09 -7.21 3.85
CA ALA A 134 -14.57 -8.55 4.18
C ALA A 134 -14.51 -9.52 3.00
N GLU A 135 -15.04 -9.15 1.82
CA GLU A 135 -15.12 -10.01 0.63
C GLU A 135 -15.75 -11.37 0.94
N LEU A 136 -16.92 -11.32 1.56
CA LEU A 136 -17.67 -12.50 1.97
C LEU A 136 -18.17 -13.30 0.75
N PRO A 137 -18.24 -14.65 0.83
CA PRO A 137 -18.79 -15.45 -0.26
C PRO A 137 -20.23 -15.03 -0.60
N GLY A 138 -20.48 -14.68 -1.87
CA GLY A 138 -21.82 -14.26 -2.32
C GLY A 138 -22.21 -12.83 -1.96
N ALA A 139 -21.26 -12.00 -1.50
CA ALA A 139 -21.51 -10.60 -1.09
C ALA A 139 -22.33 -9.79 -2.10
N ASP A 140 -22.14 -10.00 -3.40
CA ASP A 140 -22.85 -9.30 -4.49
C ASP A 140 -24.38 -9.50 -4.46
N LEU A 141 -24.86 -10.56 -3.83
CA LEU A 141 -26.28 -10.93 -3.76
C LEU A 141 -26.87 -10.69 -2.36
N MET A 142 -26.05 -10.35 -1.37
CA MET A 142 -26.46 -10.24 0.03
C MET A 142 -27.24 -8.96 0.30
N GLN A 143 -28.41 -9.09 0.92
CA GLN A 143 -29.20 -7.93 1.35
C GLN A 143 -28.52 -7.18 2.52
N SER A 144 -27.70 -7.87 3.31
CA SER A 144 -26.90 -7.29 4.38
C SER A 144 -25.91 -6.24 3.83
N VAL A 145 -25.27 -6.51 2.69
CA VAL A 145 -24.32 -5.56 2.08
C VAL A 145 -25.05 -4.30 1.63
N VAL A 146 -26.21 -4.44 0.98
CA VAL A 146 -27.07 -3.30 0.59
C VAL A 146 -27.47 -2.49 1.83
N ALA A 147 -27.95 -3.16 2.89
CA ALA A 147 -28.34 -2.48 4.14
C ALA A 147 -27.16 -1.75 4.81
N ALA A 148 -25.96 -2.31 4.77
CA ALA A 148 -24.74 -1.68 5.29
C ALA A 148 -24.38 -0.42 4.48
N GLU A 149 -24.44 -0.48 3.15
CA GLU A 149 -24.21 0.69 2.28
C GLU A 149 -25.23 1.81 2.48
N GLU A 150 -26.51 1.47 2.57
CA GLU A 150 -27.58 2.43 2.86
C GLU A 150 -27.37 3.09 4.23
N THR A 151 -26.94 2.30 5.22
CA THR A 151 -26.64 2.81 6.57
C THR A 151 -25.46 3.77 6.56
N LEU A 152 -24.38 3.45 5.82
CA LEU A 152 -23.24 4.36 5.64
C LEU A 152 -23.66 5.67 4.94
N ASN A 153 -24.51 5.60 3.91
CA ASN A 153 -25.03 6.78 3.23
C ASN A 153 -25.88 7.66 4.17
N ALA A 154 -26.77 7.03 4.95
CA ALA A 154 -27.55 7.74 5.95
C ALA A 154 -26.67 8.40 7.03
N ALA A 155 -25.54 7.78 7.39
CA ALA A 155 -24.57 8.35 8.32
C ALA A 155 -23.82 9.56 7.75
N VAL A 156 -23.50 9.56 6.45
CA VAL A 156 -22.94 10.75 5.76
C VAL A 156 -23.92 11.92 5.86
N GLU A 157 -25.20 11.68 5.59
CA GLU A 157 -26.23 12.73 5.71
C GLU A 157 -26.44 13.19 7.16
N LEU A 158 -26.48 12.25 8.12
CA LEU A 158 -26.62 12.55 9.56
C LEU A 158 -25.53 13.48 10.05
N THR A 159 -24.28 13.21 9.65
CA THR A 159 -23.10 13.98 10.07
C THR A 159 -22.85 15.21 9.20
N LYS A 160 -23.60 15.36 8.10
CA LYS A 160 -23.36 16.35 7.05
C LYS A 160 -21.93 16.27 6.49
N ALA A 161 -21.34 15.08 6.47
CA ALA A 161 -20.07 14.86 5.81
C ALA A 161 -20.22 15.07 4.30
N LYS A 162 -19.14 15.50 3.64
CA LYS A 162 -19.13 15.72 2.19
C LYS A 162 -19.32 14.41 1.41
N ASP A 163 -18.64 13.38 1.89
CA ASP A 163 -18.55 12.06 1.28
C ASP A 163 -18.20 11.02 2.38
N ARG A 164 -18.16 9.75 1.98
CA ARG A 164 -17.81 8.63 2.88
C ARG A 164 -16.37 8.75 3.41
N GLU A 165 -15.43 9.20 2.59
CA GLU A 165 -14.03 9.39 3.00
C GLU A 165 -13.91 10.41 4.13
N SER A 166 -14.61 11.54 4.02
CA SER A 166 -14.67 12.58 5.06
C SER A 166 -15.31 12.05 6.36
N LEU A 167 -16.32 11.19 6.24
CA LEU A 167 -16.96 10.54 7.40
C LEU A 167 -15.98 9.58 8.09
N VAL A 168 -15.29 8.73 7.33
CA VAL A 168 -14.28 7.80 7.87
C VAL A 168 -13.12 8.58 8.51
N ALA A 169 -12.63 9.64 7.86
CA ALA A 169 -11.58 10.50 8.40
C ALA A 169 -11.98 11.19 9.71
N LYS A 170 -13.26 11.56 9.88
CA LYS A 170 -13.77 12.14 11.14
C LYS A 170 -13.68 11.16 12.31
N TYR A 171 -13.93 9.87 12.08
CA TYR A 171 -14.02 8.84 13.14
C TYR A 171 -12.90 7.78 13.07
N VAL A 172 -11.81 8.07 12.34
CA VAL A 172 -10.76 7.09 12.05
C VAL A 172 -10.10 6.54 13.31
N ALA A 173 -9.92 7.36 14.35
CA ALA A 173 -9.25 6.94 15.58
C ALA A 173 -10.06 5.85 16.33
N GLU A 174 -11.38 6.01 16.39
CA GLU A 174 -12.30 5.04 16.97
C GLU A 174 -12.47 3.82 16.08
N ILE A 175 -12.57 4.00 14.76
CA ILE A 175 -12.67 2.88 13.81
C ILE A 175 -11.43 1.99 13.91
N VAL A 176 -10.23 2.58 13.90
CA VAL A 176 -8.95 1.86 14.08
C VAL A 176 -8.93 1.12 15.42
N ALA A 177 -9.40 1.74 16.50
CA ALA A 177 -9.48 1.08 17.80
C ALA A 177 -10.36 -0.18 17.75
N LEU A 178 -11.50 -0.09 17.07
CA LEU A 178 -12.46 -1.19 16.93
C LEU A 178 -11.95 -2.30 16.00
N CYS A 179 -11.19 -1.97 14.95
CA CYS A 179 -10.58 -2.97 14.08
C CYS A 179 -9.59 -3.88 14.81
N SER A 180 -8.86 -3.33 15.79
CA SER A 180 -7.92 -4.08 16.63
C SER A 180 -8.51 -4.53 17.97
N GLN A 181 -9.78 -4.21 18.25
CA GLN A 181 -10.41 -4.55 19.51
C GLN A 181 -10.64 -6.07 19.56
N ASP A 182 -10.27 -6.71 20.68
CA ASP A 182 -10.48 -8.14 20.95
C ASP A 182 -9.75 -9.09 19.97
N VAL A 183 -8.71 -8.59 19.29
CA VAL A 183 -7.80 -9.36 18.42
C VAL A 183 -6.44 -9.45 19.10
N ASP A 184 -5.97 -10.67 19.37
CA ASP A 184 -4.62 -10.88 19.89
C ASP A 184 -3.55 -10.72 18.79
N LYS A 185 -2.28 -10.77 19.19
CA LYS A 185 -1.17 -10.52 18.26
C LYS A 185 -1.11 -11.60 17.18
N GLU A 186 -1.36 -12.86 17.54
CA GLU A 186 -1.31 -14.01 16.65
C GLU A 186 -2.43 -13.93 15.60
N GLN A 187 -3.65 -13.59 16.03
CA GLN A 187 -4.81 -13.36 15.17
C GLN A 187 -4.63 -12.11 14.30
N TRP A 188 -3.94 -11.08 14.76
CA TRP A 188 -3.71 -9.87 13.97
C TRP A 188 -2.87 -10.17 12.72
N VAL A 189 -1.79 -10.93 12.87
CA VAL A 189 -0.84 -11.24 11.78
C VAL A 189 -1.25 -12.46 10.95
N ALA A 190 -2.13 -13.32 11.48
CA ALA A 190 -2.61 -14.52 10.79
C ALA A 190 -3.13 -14.20 9.38
N VAL A 191 -2.76 -15.00 8.39
CA VAL A 191 -3.12 -14.78 6.97
C VAL A 191 -4.62 -14.61 6.78
N SER A 192 -5.42 -15.45 7.44
CA SER A 192 -6.89 -15.46 7.40
C SER A 192 -7.56 -14.25 8.06
N SER A 193 -6.81 -13.45 8.83
CA SER A 193 -7.36 -12.29 9.53
C SER A 193 -7.82 -11.20 8.57
N VAL A 194 -9.11 -10.90 8.61
CA VAL A 194 -9.71 -9.85 7.79
C VAL A 194 -9.48 -8.46 8.39
N ASN A 195 -9.27 -8.36 9.72
CA ASN A 195 -9.13 -7.10 10.44
C ASN A 195 -8.02 -6.21 9.90
N LYS A 196 -6.85 -6.77 9.58
CA LYS A 196 -5.73 -6.03 8.95
C LYS A 196 -6.07 -5.49 7.56
N ARG A 197 -6.89 -6.22 6.79
CA ARG A 197 -7.34 -5.82 5.44
C ARG A 197 -8.37 -4.69 5.54
N ILE A 198 -9.34 -4.82 6.46
CA ILE A 198 -10.30 -3.76 6.76
C ILE A 198 -9.58 -2.50 7.26
N MET A 199 -8.60 -2.65 8.15
CA MET A 199 -7.80 -1.52 8.61
C MET A 199 -7.06 -0.85 7.46
N LEU A 200 -6.51 -1.61 6.51
CA LEU A 200 -5.88 -1.04 5.31
C LEU A 200 -6.88 -0.23 4.49
N GLN A 201 -8.05 -0.80 4.17
CA GLN A 201 -9.11 -0.12 3.43
C GLN A 201 -9.55 1.17 4.11
N VAL A 202 -9.70 1.15 5.44
CA VAL A 202 -10.05 2.34 6.24
C VAL A 202 -8.95 3.39 6.16
N VAL A 203 -7.69 3.00 6.41
CA VAL A 203 -6.56 3.93 6.45
C VAL A 203 -6.31 4.57 5.08
N GLU A 204 -6.40 3.81 3.98
CA GLU A 204 -6.18 4.31 2.61
C GLU A 204 -7.20 5.38 2.18
N GLN A 205 -8.40 5.39 2.77
CA GLN A 205 -9.43 6.41 2.53
C GLN A 205 -9.17 7.73 3.27
N VAL A 206 -8.25 7.74 4.23
CA VAL A 206 -8.08 8.88 5.14
C VAL A 206 -6.92 9.76 4.65
N PRO A 207 -7.21 11.00 4.21
CA PRO A 207 -6.18 11.93 3.79
C PRO A 207 -5.49 12.62 4.97
N PHE A 208 -4.36 13.25 4.70
CA PHE A 208 -3.77 14.26 5.59
C PHE A 208 -4.83 15.33 5.98
N PRO A 209 -4.91 15.77 7.25
CA PRO A 209 -4.00 15.52 8.37
C PRO A 209 -4.47 14.43 9.37
N HIS A 210 -5.47 13.62 9.02
CA HIS A 210 -6.24 12.85 10.01
C HIS A 210 -5.52 11.60 10.57
N LEU A 211 -4.36 11.21 10.03
CA LEU A 211 -3.54 10.08 10.51
C LEU A 211 -2.43 10.50 11.49
N GLY A 212 -2.28 11.80 11.77
CA GLY A 212 -1.29 12.35 12.68
C GLY A 212 -1.68 12.31 14.16
N GLY A 213 -0.99 13.09 14.99
CA GLY A 213 -1.24 13.24 16.42
C GLY A 213 -1.21 11.94 17.21
N ASP A 214 -2.13 11.79 18.16
CA ASP A 214 -2.22 10.62 19.06
C ASP A 214 -2.52 9.30 18.31
N LEU A 215 -3.09 9.39 17.09
CA LEU A 215 -3.41 8.21 16.29
C LEU A 215 -2.16 7.58 15.66
N LEU A 216 -1.16 8.39 15.29
CA LEU A 216 0.04 7.91 14.59
C LEU A 216 0.74 6.79 15.35
N GLY A 217 0.99 6.99 16.66
CA GLY A 217 1.64 5.97 17.49
C GLY A 217 0.89 4.64 17.52
N ARG A 218 -0.45 4.68 17.55
CA ARG A 218 -1.29 3.48 17.49
C ARG A 218 -1.23 2.81 16.12
N LEU A 219 -1.31 3.59 15.04
CA LEU A 219 -1.21 3.08 13.68
C LEU A 219 0.13 2.36 13.46
N LEU A 220 1.25 2.96 13.89
CA LEU A 220 2.57 2.34 13.77
C LEU A 220 2.67 1.04 14.59
N ALA A 221 2.13 1.03 15.82
CA ALA A 221 2.12 -0.16 16.68
C ALA A 221 1.33 -1.34 16.07
N LEU A 222 0.25 -1.06 15.33
CA LEU A 222 -0.53 -2.08 14.61
C LEU A 222 0.10 -2.47 13.26
N THR A 223 0.79 -1.53 12.61
CA THR A 223 1.35 -1.73 11.26
C THR A 223 2.69 -2.45 11.27
N PHE A 224 3.59 -2.13 12.21
CA PHE A 224 4.93 -2.72 12.25
C PHE A 224 4.95 -4.25 12.37
N PRO A 225 4.12 -4.89 13.21
CA PRO A 225 4.04 -6.35 13.25
C PRO A 225 3.63 -6.98 11.91
N LEU A 226 2.84 -6.28 11.09
CA LEU A 226 2.48 -6.76 9.76
C LEU A 226 3.67 -6.66 8.81
N VAL A 227 4.43 -5.57 8.87
CA VAL A 227 5.64 -5.35 8.04
C VAL A 227 6.76 -6.35 8.36
N ASP A 228 6.88 -6.74 9.64
CA ASP A 228 7.85 -7.73 10.10
C ASP A 228 7.40 -9.19 9.86
N ASP A 229 6.16 -9.43 9.40
CA ASP A 229 5.66 -10.77 9.15
C ASP A 229 6.38 -11.45 7.97
N LEU A 230 6.56 -12.77 8.06
CA LEU A 230 7.23 -13.57 7.03
C LEU A 230 6.31 -13.97 5.87
N THR A 231 4.99 -13.85 6.07
CA THR A 231 4.01 -14.20 5.05
C THR A 231 3.77 -13.02 4.12
N ASP A 232 4.01 -13.24 2.82
CA ASP A 232 3.94 -12.19 1.80
C ASP A 232 2.60 -11.43 1.80
N ALA A 233 1.48 -12.14 1.92
CA ALA A 233 0.15 -11.52 1.95
C ALA A 233 -0.04 -10.57 3.15
N THR A 234 0.47 -10.94 4.33
CA THR A 234 0.41 -10.10 5.54
C THR A 234 1.39 -8.93 5.43
N GLN A 235 2.62 -9.21 4.99
CA GLN A 235 3.66 -8.21 4.82
C GLN A 235 3.26 -7.13 3.80
N LEU A 236 2.62 -7.52 2.70
CA LEU A 236 2.14 -6.58 1.69
C LEU A 236 1.09 -5.62 2.24
N VAL A 237 0.16 -6.11 3.07
CA VAL A 237 -0.84 -5.26 3.75
C VAL A 237 -0.14 -4.26 4.66
N GLY A 238 0.82 -4.73 5.47
CA GLY A 238 1.62 -3.85 6.33
C GLY A 238 2.39 -2.80 5.55
N ALA A 239 3.05 -3.18 4.45
CA ALA A 239 3.83 -2.29 3.61
C ALA A 239 2.97 -1.19 2.96
N ARG A 240 1.79 -1.56 2.43
CA ARG A 240 0.84 -0.59 1.84
C ARG A 240 0.33 0.39 2.87
N MET A 241 -0.08 -0.12 4.03
CA MET A 241 -0.56 0.68 5.15
C MET A 241 0.52 1.66 5.63
N LEU A 242 1.74 1.18 5.84
CA LEU A 242 2.86 2.00 6.28
C LEU A 242 3.18 3.12 5.28
N ARG A 243 3.23 2.80 3.99
CA ARG A 243 3.46 3.79 2.93
C ARG A 243 2.39 4.87 2.92
N HIS A 244 1.12 4.49 3.10
CA HIS A 244 0.02 5.47 3.16
C HIS A 244 0.13 6.38 4.39
N ILE A 245 0.43 5.81 5.56
CA ILE A 245 0.66 6.57 6.80
C ILE A 245 1.80 7.57 6.59
N VAL A 246 2.97 7.11 6.13
CA VAL A 246 4.15 7.97 5.88
C VAL A 246 3.80 9.13 4.95
N LYS A 247 2.99 8.89 3.89
CA LYS A 247 2.57 9.93 2.94
C LYS A 247 1.59 10.95 3.53
N ASN A 248 0.81 10.59 4.54
CA ASN A 248 -0.31 11.39 5.03
C ASN A 248 -0.13 11.92 6.47
N VAL A 249 1.11 11.95 6.97
CA VAL A 249 1.47 12.62 8.24
C VAL A 249 2.52 13.69 8.05
N THR A 250 2.63 14.64 8.98
CA THR A 250 3.65 15.69 8.85
C THR A 250 5.05 15.10 9.00
N PRO A 251 6.07 15.64 8.31
CA PRO A 251 7.47 15.27 8.56
C PRO A 251 7.90 15.44 10.03
N THR A 252 7.34 16.43 10.74
CA THR A 252 7.66 16.67 12.16
C THR A 252 7.21 15.52 13.06
N GLU A 253 5.99 15.04 12.90
CA GLU A 253 5.47 13.90 13.67
C GLU A 253 6.21 12.62 13.31
N LEU A 254 6.50 12.40 12.02
CA LEU A 254 7.21 11.20 11.56
C LEU A 254 8.65 11.14 12.12
N ARG A 255 9.31 12.28 12.29
CA ARG A 255 10.65 12.36 12.89
C ARG A 255 10.70 11.86 14.33
N TRP A 256 9.59 11.90 15.09
CA TRP A 256 9.56 11.33 16.44
C TRP A 256 9.69 9.80 16.45
N TYR A 257 9.39 9.16 15.32
CA TYR A 257 9.44 7.71 15.13
C TYR A 257 10.53 7.27 14.16
N SER A 258 11.44 8.16 13.72
CA SER A 258 12.38 7.91 12.62
C SER A 258 13.26 6.68 12.86
N ASP A 259 13.80 6.52 14.06
CA ASP A 259 14.72 5.42 14.36
C ASP A 259 14.02 4.05 14.25
N VAL A 260 12.81 3.93 14.81
CA VAL A 260 12.02 2.70 14.78
C VAL A 260 11.50 2.43 13.36
N LEU A 261 10.96 3.46 12.69
CA LEU A 261 10.48 3.35 11.31
C LEU A 261 11.58 2.87 10.36
N LEU A 262 12.75 3.50 10.41
CA LEU A 262 13.87 3.13 9.56
C LEU A 262 14.43 1.75 9.94
N GLU A 263 14.37 1.34 11.20
CA GLU A 263 14.76 -0.01 11.60
C GLU A 263 13.82 -1.08 11.05
N VAL A 264 12.51 -0.88 11.16
CA VAL A 264 11.49 -1.79 10.58
C VAL A 264 11.63 -1.89 9.07
N LEU A 265 11.84 -0.76 8.38
CA LEU A 265 12.08 -0.79 6.93
C LEU A 265 13.41 -1.50 6.60
N ARG A 266 14.45 -1.29 7.40
CA ARG A 266 15.75 -1.96 7.22
C ARG A 266 15.62 -3.47 7.35
N THR A 267 14.81 -3.98 8.28
CA THR A 267 14.60 -5.44 8.41
C THR A 267 13.72 -5.97 7.29
N ALA A 268 12.65 -5.27 6.90
CA ALA A 268 11.66 -5.76 5.94
C ALA A 268 12.14 -5.83 4.48
N ILE A 269 13.01 -4.91 4.02
CA ILE A 269 13.48 -4.87 2.62
C ILE A 269 14.35 -6.08 2.19
N VAL A 270 14.57 -7.07 3.06
CA VAL A 270 15.16 -8.37 2.68
C VAL A 270 14.26 -9.21 1.80
N THR A 271 12.95 -8.92 1.80
CA THR A 271 11.98 -9.74 1.08
C THR A 271 12.34 -9.83 -0.41
N ARG A 272 12.18 -11.03 -0.97
CA ARG A 272 12.39 -11.31 -2.39
C ARG A 272 11.07 -11.45 -3.15
N LYS A 273 9.99 -10.93 -2.57
CA LYS A 273 8.66 -10.88 -3.17
C LYS A 273 8.51 -9.56 -3.92
N PRO A 274 8.40 -9.55 -5.26
CA PRO A 274 8.49 -8.33 -6.06
C PRO A 274 7.50 -7.22 -5.63
N ASP A 275 6.22 -7.54 -5.49
CA ASP A 275 5.20 -6.53 -5.17
C ASP A 275 5.42 -5.91 -3.78
N THR A 276 5.69 -6.76 -2.79
CA THR A 276 5.96 -6.33 -1.41
C THR A 276 7.25 -5.51 -1.32
N LEU A 277 8.32 -5.97 -1.98
CA LEU A 277 9.59 -5.24 -2.02
C LEU A 277 9.41 -3.86 -2.68
N ASN A 278 8.66 -3.78 -3.77
CA ASN A 278 8.44 -2.51 -4.45
C ASN A 278 7.75 -1.50 -3.53
N VAL A 279 6.69 -1.91 -2.82
CA VAL A 279 5.98 -1.04 -1.86
C VAL A 279 6.88 -0.65 -0.68
N LEU A 280 7.68 -1.57 -0.15
CA LEU A 280 8.61 -1.29 0.95
C LEU A 280 9.70 -0.30 0.54
N LEU A 281 10.27 -0.43 -0.66
CA LEU A 281 11.27 0.50 -1.16
C LEU A 281 10.66 1.88 -1.46
N GLU A 282 9.45 1.95 -2.02
CA GLU A 282 8.72 3.22 -2.15
C GLU A 282 8.48 3.88 -0.79
N CYS A 283 8.09 3.08 0.22
CA CYS A 283 7.93 3.56 1.59
C CYS A 283 9.25 4.06 2.18
N LEU A 284 10.36 3.37 1.93
CA LEU A 284 11.69 3.79 2.35
C LEU A 284 12.09 5.11 1.73
N MET A 285 11.90 5.29 0.41
CA MET A 285 12.25 6.55 -0.25
C MET A 285 11.48 7.74 0.34
N GLU A 286 10.16 7.60 0.48
CA GLU A 286 9.32 8.64 1.08
C GLU A 286 9.70 8.90 2.55
N SER A 287 10.01 7.84 3.31
CA SER A 287 10.44 7.97 4.70
C SER A 287 11.75 8.75 4.79
N LEU A 288 12.74 8.42 3.94
CA LEU A 288 14.03 9.11 3.89
C LEU A 288 13.84 10.60 3.55
N ASP A 289 12.97 10.93 2.60
CA ASP A 289 12.65 12.31 2.23
C ASP A 289 12.02 13.11 3.38
N ARG A 290 11.20 12.46 4.22
CA ARG A 290 10.48 13.15 5.32
C ARG A 290 11.27 13.22 6.62
N VAL A 291 12.00 12.17 6.96
CA VAL A 291 12.72 12.09 8.25
C VAL A 291 14.11 12.69 8.19
N SER A 292 14.71 12.80 7.00
CA SER A 292 16.03 13.43 6.85
C SER A 292 15.90 14.95 6.76
N PRO A 293 16.56 15.72 7.64
CA PRO A 293 16.62 17.17 7.50
C PRO A 293 17.22 17.58 6.14
N PRO A 294 16.81 18.72 5.56
CA PRO A 294 17.41 19.22 4.33
C PRO A 294 18.94 19.34 4.45
N GLY A 295 19.67 18.72 3.53
CA GLY A 295 21.14 18.70 3.53
C GLY A 295 21.79 17.61 4.40
N GLU A 296 21.02 16.86 5.19
CA GLU A 296 21.52 15.74 5.97
C GLU A 296 21.28 14.40 5.26
N LEU A 297 22.38 13.66 5.01
CA LEU A 297 22.33 12.40 4.25
C LEU A 297 22.64 11.18 5.11
N LYS A 298 22.70 11.34 6.44
CA LYS A 298 23.05 10.26 7.38
C LYS A 298 22.09 9.07 7.28
N HIS A 299 20.79 9.31 7.15
CA HIS A 299 19.83 8.22 6.99
C HIS A 299 20.03 7.50 5.66
N TYR A 300 20.31 8.24 4.58
CA TYR A 300 20.60 7.66 3.28
C TYR A 300 21.82 6.74 3.30
N ASP A 301 22.92 7.18 3.94
CA ASP A 301 24.16 6.41 4.08
C ASP A 301 23.94 5.05 4.79
N ARG A 302 22.88 4.91 5.59
CA ARG A 302 22.51 3.66 6.28
C ARG A 302 22.00 2.59 5.31
N PHE A 303 21.41 2.97 4.18
CA PHE A 303 20.73 2.04 3.27
C PHE A 303 21.48 1.78 1.97
N ILE A 304 22.19 2.77 1.42
CA ILE A 304 22.85 2.63 0.11
C ILE A 304 23.79 1.42 0.01
N PRO A 305 24.75 1.20 0.93
CA PRO A 305 25.69 0.08 0.80
C PRO A 305 24.97 -1.25 0.70
N ARG A 306 23.90 -1.41 1.49
CA ARG A 306 23.08 -2.60 1.50
C ARG A 306 22.29 -2.75 0.21
N LEU A 307 21.61 -1.71 -0.27
CA LEU A 307 20.83 -1.77 -1.50
C LEU A 307 21.72 -2.11 -2.71
N LEU A 308 22.92 -1.55 -2.78
CA LEU A 308 23.92 -1.91 -3.81
C LEU A 308 24.33 -3.38 -3.69
N SER A 309 24.62 -3.85 -2.48
CA SER A 309 24.96 -5.25 -2.23
C SER A 309 23.81 -6.20 -2.60
N ASP A 310 22.60 -5.89 -2.17
CA ASP A 310 21.40 -6.68 -2.44
C ASP A 310 21.11 -6.73 -3.95
N THR A 311 21.27 -5.61 -4.66
CA THR A 311 21.12 -5.58 -6.13
C THR A 311 22.18 -6.43 -6.83
N SER A 312 23.43 -6.37 -6.36
CA SER A 312 24.55 -7.13 -6.93
C SER A 312 24.42 -8.64 -6.74
N LEU A 313 23.84 -9.07 -5.61
CA LEU A 313 23.70 -10.49 -5.25
C LEU A 313 22.36 -11.10 -5.68
N CYS A 314 21.44 -10.27 -6.19
CA CYS A 314 20.12 -10.72 -6.61
C CYS A 314 20.19 -11.47 -7.95
N SER A 315 19.78 -12.74 -7.93
CA SER A 315 19.64 -13.57 -9.14
C SER A 315 18.29 -13.42 -9.84
N ASP A 316 17.24 -13.05 -9.10
CA ASP A 316 15.90 -12.85 -9.66
C ASP A 316 15.85 -11.52 -10.41
N VAL A 317 15.60 -11.59 -11.72
CA VAL A 317 15.57 -10.43 -12.60
C VAL A 317 14.43 -9.46 -12.24
N ALA A 318 13.25 -9.95 -11.84
CA ALA A 318 12.12 -9.10 -11.48
C ALA A 318 12.44 -8.27 -10.22
N VAL A 319 13.07 -8.91 -9.23
CA VAL A 319 13.54 -8.24 -8.02
C VAL A 319 14.67 -7.25 -8.32
N ARG A 320 15.60 -7.63 -9.21
CA ARG A 320 16.72 -6.76 -9.62
C ARG A 320 16.22 -5.51 -10.36
N VAL A 321 15.20 -5.62 -11.22
CA VAL A 321 14.53 -4.48 -11.86
C VAL A 321 14.02 -3.49 -10.81
N ILE A 322 13.34 -3.99 -9.77
CA ILE A 322 12.81 -3.16 -8.69
C ILE A 322 13.95 -2.43 -7.97
N PHE A 323 15.00 -3.14 -7.59
CA PHE A 323 16.15 -2.51 -6.94
C PHE A 323 16.79 -1.41 -7.80
N VAL A 324 17.03 -1.67 -9.08
CA VAL A 324 17.64 -0.69 -10.00
C VAL A 324 16.75 0.56 -10.15
N ARG A 325 15.43 0.37 -10.27
CA ARG A 325 14.47 1.49 -10.32
C ARG A 325 14.54 2.36 -9.07
N HIS A 326 14.67 1.78 -7.88
CA HIS A 326 14.76 2.52 -6.62
C HIS A 326 16.16 3.09 -6.36
N LEU A 327 17.23 2.42 -6.82
CA LEU A 327 18.58 3.00 -6.83
C LEU A 327 18.61 4.29 -7.67
N ARG A 328 17.93 4.33 -8.82
CA ARG A 328 17.78 5.58 -9.60
C ARG A 328 17.17 6.70 -8.77
N VAL A 329 16.12 6.42 -8.00
CA VAL A 329 15.48 7.43 -7.13
C VAL A 329 16.49 7.96 -6.11
N LEU A 330 17.25 7.08 -5.46
CA LEU A 330 18.30 7.47 -4.51
C LEU A 330 19.39 8.33 -5.14
N VAL A 331 19.83 7.96 -6.35
CA VAL A 331 20.83 8.72 -7.13
C VAL A 331 20.35 10.13 -7.39
N VAL A 332 19.09 10.29 -7.83
CA VAL A 332 18.50 11.61 -8.11
C VAL A 332 18.38 12.44 -6.81
N ARG A 333 17.93 11.83 -5.71
CA ARG A 333 17.77 12.53 -4.41
C ARG A 333 19.09 12.99 -3.81
N GLN A 334 20.18 12.28 -4.06
CA GLN A 334 21.51 12.58 -3.50
C GLN A 334 22.46 13.27 -4.47
N GLY A 335 22.03 13.48 -5.71
CA GLY A 335 22.83 14.09 -6.75
C GLY A 335 23.01 15.59 -6.62
N ALA A 336 23.80 16.14 -7.55
CA ALA A 336 24.00 17.57 -7.76
C ALA A 336 22.67 18.32 -8.04
N PRO A 337 22.57 19.63 -7.74
CA PRO A 337 23.67 20.58 -7.49
C PRO A 337 24.09 20.77 -6.02
N HIS A 338 23.47 20.08 -5.05
CA HIS A 338 23.68 20.36 -3.62
C HIS A 338 24.32 19.22 -2.81
N SER A 339 24.70 18.11 -3.45
CA SER A 339 25.38 17.01 -2.79
C SER A 339 26.33 16.27 -3.74
N LEU A 340 27.53 15.96 -3.24
CA LEU A 340 28.50 15.07 -3.88
C LEU A 340 28.46 13.67 -3.26
N ASN A 341 27.47 13.35 -2.43
CA ASN A 341 27.45 12.13 -1.62
C ASN A 341 27.45 10.88 -2.49
N ILE A 342 26.75 10.91 -3.62
CA ILE A 342 26.67 9.76 -4.53
C ILE A 342 28.04 9.35 -5.10
N ILE A 343 29.01 10.29 -5.17
CA ILE A 343 30.37 10.00 -5.65
C ILE A 343 31.06 8.97 -4.75
N ARG A 344 30.78 8.97 -3.45
CA ARG A 344 31.34 7.99 -2.49
C ARG A 344 30.95 6.55 -2.84
N TYR A 345 29.82 6.40 -3.53
CA TYR A 345 29.24 5.12 -3.93
C TYR A 345 29.33 4.89 -5.44
N LEU A 346 30.01 5.77 -6.20
CA LEU A 346 30.02 5.72 -7.66
C LEU A 346 30.55 4.40 -8.19
N GLN A 347 31.70 3.93 -7.69
CA GLN A 347 32.30 2.68 -8.16
C GLN A 347 31.40 1.44 -7.92
N PRO A 348 30.89 1.17 -6.69
CA PRO A 348 29.98 0.04 -6.50
C PRO A 348 28.65 0.21 -7.24
N LEU A 349 28.15 1.44 -7.41
CA LEU A 349 26.95 1.71 -8.20
C LEU A 349 27.17 1.38 -9.69
N LEU A 350 28.25 1.88 -10.30
CA LEU A 350 28.59 1.58 -11.69
C LEU A 350 28.78 0.07 -11.90
N LYS A 351 29.45 -0.62 -10.98
CA LYS A 351 29.59 -2.08 -11.05
C LYS A 351 28.24 -2.80 -11.13
N VAL A 352 27.27 -2.38 -10.31
CA VAL A 352 25.91 -2.96 -10.29
C VAL A 352 25.16 -2.66 -11.60
N LEU A 353 25.24 -1.41 -12.07
CA LEU A 353 24.54 -0.95 -13.28
C LEU A 353 25.16 -1.58 -14.54
N VAL A 354 26.47 -1.58 -14.67
CA VAL A 354 27.19 -2.14 -15.83
C VAL A 354 26.94 -3.64 -15.96
N ALA A 355 26.90 -4.37 -14.84
CA ALA A 355 26.49 -5.77 -14.83
C ALA A 355 25.02 -5.99 -15.26
N GLY A 356 24.20 -4.93 -15.34
CA GLY A 356 22.83 -5.01 -15.87
C GLY A 356 22.80 -5.22 -17.38
N PHE A 357 23.82 -4.73 -18.11
CA PHE A 357 23.93 -4.87 -19.57
C PHE A 357 24.26 -6.28 -20.05
N GLU A 358 24.54 -7.21 -19.13
CA GLU A 358 24.71 -8.63 -19.43
C GLU A 358 23.36 -9.35 -19.57
N SER A 359 22.25 -8.70 -19.20
CA SER A 359 20.92 -9.26 -19.30
C SER A 359 20.28 -8.99 -20.66
N VAL A 360 19.59 -10.00 -21.20
CA VAL A 360 18.66 -9.86 -22.34
C VAL A 360 17.24 -9.47 -21.91
N ASN A 361 17.01 -9.26 -20.61
CA ASN A 361 15.72 -8.82 -20.11
C ASN A 361 15.51 -7.32 -20.38
N VAL A 362 14.54 -7.02 -21.24
CA VAL A 362 14.22 -5.64 -21.66
C VAL A 362 13.92 -4.72 -20.48
N ALA A 363 13.14 -5.18 -19.49
CA ALA A 363 12.76 -4.35 -18.35
C ALA A 363 13.96 -3.99 -17.47
N LEU A 364 14.89 -4.93 -17.28
CA LEU A 364 16.14 -4.67 -16.55
C LEU A 364 17.03 -3.72 -17.34
N LEU A 365 17.17 -3.93 -18.64
CA LEU A 365 18.00 -3.09 -19.50
C LEU A 365 17.52 -1.63 -19.51
N LEU A 366 16.21 -1.41 -19.66
CA LEU A 366 15.60 -0.08 -19.58
C LEU A 366 15.85 0.57 -18.20
N ALA A 367 15.56 -0.16 -17.11
CA ALA A 367 15.79 0.35 -15.76
C ALA A 367 17.28 0.70 -15.52
N THR A 368 18.20 -0.12 -16.03
CA THR A 368 19.64 0.09 -15.94
C THR A 368 20.07 1.34 -16.72
N LEU A 369 19.61 1.51 -17.95
CA LEU A 369 19.93 2.69 -18.76
C LEU A 369 19.41 3.98 -18.12
N GLU A 370 18.18 3.98 -17.62
CA GLU A 370 17.61 5.12 -16.91
C GLU A 370 18.36 5.44 -15.61
N ALA A 371 18.75 4.41 -14.86
CA ALA A 371 19.55 4.57 -13.64
C ALA A 371 20.97 5.07 -13.95
N LEU A 372 21.56 4.60 -15.05
CA LEU A 372 22.87 5.03 -15.53
C LEU A 372 22.85 6.48 -15.99
N GLN A 373 21.85 6.90 -16.76
CA GLN A 373 21.66 8.30 -17.16
C GLN A 373 21.59 9.22 -15.94
N ALA A 374 20.77 8.87 -14.96
CA ALA A 374 20.68 9.60 -13.70
C ALA A 374 22.03 9.62 -12.95
N THR A 375 22.78 8.51 -12.97
CA THR A 375 24.11 8.42 -12.34
C THR A 375 25.12 9.33 -13.02
N VAL A 376 25.13 9.36 -14.35
CA VAL A 376 26.02 10.22 -15.13
C VAL A 376 25.76 11.69 -14.81
N LEU A 377 24.48 12.10 -14.76
CA LEU A 377 24.09 13.46 -14.39
C LEU A 377 24.43 13.80 -12.94
N ALA A 378 24.15 12.89 -12.00
CA ALA A 378 24.34 13.13 -10.57
C ALA A 378 25.81 13.15 -10.15
N ALA A 379 26.66 12.36 -10.82
CA ALA A 379 28.08 12.20 -10.50
C ALA A 379 29.02 12.76 -11.58
N TRP A 380 28.51 13.62 -12.48
CA TRP A 380 29.22 14.14 -13.66
C TRP A 380 30.68 14.56 -13.44
N PRO A 381 31.09 15.17 -12.29
CA PRO A 381 32.48 15.60 -12.11
C PRO A 381 33.49 14.45 -12.05
N ARG A 382 33.02 13.21 -11.87
CA ARG A 382 33.87 12.00 -11.76
C ARG A 382 33.58 10.96 -12.83
N ILE A 383 32.67 11.22 -13.77
CA ILE A 383 32.28 10.23 -14.79
C ILE A 383 33.37 10.02 -15.85
N ALA A 384 34.17 11.05 -16.17
CA ALA A 384 35.19 10.97 -17.23
C ALA A 384 36.13 9.75 -17.08
N SER A 385 36.54 9.40 -15.85
CA SER A 385 37.42 8.25 -15.57
C SER A 385 36.74 6.89 -15.74
N HIS A 386 35.42 6.85 -15.90
CA HIS A 386 34.62 5.63 -16.06
C HIS A 386 34.02 5.50 -17.48
N THR A 387 34.35 6.41 -18.39
CA THR A 387 33.75 6.52 -19.72
C THR A 387 33.81 5.22 -20.50
N GLU A 388 34.97 4.56 -20.52
CA GLU A 388 35.17 3.30 -21.25
C GLU A 388 34.23 2.19 -20.75
N GLU A 389 34.20 1.96 -19.43
CA GLU A 389 33.37 0.92 -18.81
C GLU A 389 31.87 1.16 -19.11
N ILE A 390 31.43 2.41 -18.96
CA ILE A 390 30.05 2.80 -19.22
C ILE A 390 29.71 2.60 -20.71
N MET A 391 30.60 3.07 -21.59
CA MET A 391 30.40 2.98 -23.04
C MET A 391 30.33 1.54 -23.53
N VAL A 392 31.18 0.64 -23.02
CA VAL A 392 31.11 -0.79 -23.33
C VAL A 392 29.76 -1.37 -22.92
N GLY A 393 29.25 -1.01 -21.74
CA GLY A 393 27.92 -1.40 -21.28
C GLY A 393 26.80 -0.92 -22.22
N VAL A 394 26.81 0.36 -22.57
CA VAL A 394 25.82 0.96 -23.49
C VAL A 394 25.87 0.31 -24.87
N LEU A 395 27.07 0.04 -25.41
CA LEU A 395 27.22 -0.62 -26.70
C LEU A 395 26.75 -2.09 -26.69
N ARG A 396 26.80 -2.78 -25.54
CA ARG A 396 26.15 -4.10 -25.40
C ARG A 396 24.63 -3.99 -25.54
N ALA A 397 24.02 -2.93 -24.99
CA ALA A 397 22.58 -2.68 -25.16
C ALA A 397 22.22 -2.38 -26.62
N VAL A 398 23.05 -1.59 -27.33
CA VAL A 398 22.90 -1.35 -28.78
C VAL A 398 23.04 -2.67 -29.54
N ALA A 399 24.04 -3.47 -29.21
CA ALA A 399 24.25 -4.78 -29.83
C ALA A 399 23.07 -5.73 -29.60
N PHE A 400 22.47 -5.73 -28.43
CA PHE A 400 21.24 -6.47 -28.15
C PHE A 400 20.08 -6.05 -29.07
N CYS A 401 20.02 -4.77 -29.46
CA CYS A 401 19.00 -4.26 -30.37
C CYS A 401 19.32 -4.53 -31.86
N GLU A 402 20.59 -4.53 -32.27
CA GLU A 402 20.99 -4.55 -33.68
C GLU A 402 21.55 -5.89 -34.18
N LEU A 403 22.03 -6.76 -33.30
CA LEU A 403 22.65 -8.02 -33.73
C LEU A 403 21.67 -9.17 -33.91
N PHE A 404 20.54 -9.14 -33.20
CA PHE A 404 19.54 -10.21 -33.19
C PHE A 404 18.42 -9.91 -34.20
N ASP A 405 18.01 -10.94 -34.94
CA ASP A 405 16.97 -10.82 -35.97
C ASP A 405 15.57 -10.66 -35.34
N GLU A 406 14.71 -9.85 -35.98
CA GLU A 406 13.34 -9.61 -35.52
C GLU A 406 12.56 -10.94 -35.38
N GLY A 407 11.99 -11.18 -34.19
CA GLY A 407 11.14 -12.36 -33.93
C GLY A 407 11.82 -13.52 -33.20
N ALA A 408 13.09 -13.40 -32.82
CA ALA A 408 13.70 -14.34 -31.87
C ALA A 408 13.10 -14.18 -30.46
N GLU A 409 13.03 -15.29 -29.71
CA GLU A 409 12.30 -15.44 -28.43
C GLU A 409 12.69 -14.42 -27.34
N PHE A 410 13.87 -13.80 -27.45
CA PHE A 410 14.42 -12.82 -26.51
C PHE A 410 14.63 -11.42 -27.12
N THR A 411 14.07 -11.14 -28.30
CA THR A 411 14.25 -9.84 -28.96
C THR A 411 13.26 -8.79 -28.45
N PRO A 412 13.71 -7.54 -28.27
CA PRO A 412 12.80 -6.46 -27.89
C PRO A 412 11.78 -6.22 -29.01
N SER A 413 10.55 -5.87 -28.63
CA SER A 413 9.57 -5.35 -29.59
C SER A 413 10.12 -4.10 -30.30
N SER A 414 9.58 -3.75 -31.47
CA SER A 414 10.02 -2.54 -32.20
C SER A 414 9.96 -1.27 -31.34
N GLU A 415 8.97 -1.16 -30.47
CA GLU A 415 8.84 -0.04 -29.53
C GLU A 415 9.93 -0.07 -28.45
N ASN A 416 10.15 -1.23 -27.82
CA ASN A 416 11.20 -1.39 -26.82
C ASN A 416 12.59 -1.15 -27.41
N LYS A 417 12.83 -1.59 -28.65
CA LYS A 417 14.08 -1.36 -29.37
C LYS A 417 14.34 0.15 -29.53
N LYS A 418 13.35 0.91 -30.00
CA LYS A 418 13.46 2.37 -30.12
C LYS A 418 13.76 3.03 -28.77
N GLN A 419 13.06 2.61 -27.71
CA GLN A 419 13.26 3.17 -26.38
C GLN A 419 14.66 2.88 -25.83
N ILE A 420 15.17 1.65 -25.98
CA ILE A 420 16.53 1.27 -25.56
C ILE A 420 17.56 2.11 -26.32
N LEU A 421 17.45 2.19 -27.65
CA LEU A 421 18.39 2.95 -28.48
C LEU A 421 18.38 4.44 -28.12
N ALA A 422 17.21 5.06 -27.93
CA ALA A 422 17.11 6.45 -27.51
C ALA A 422 17.83 6.71 -26.17
N LEU A 423 17.65 5.83 -25.18
CA LEU A 423 18.38 5.95 -23.91
C LEU A 423 19.89 5.73 -24.07
N CYS A 424 20.32 4.82 -24.96
CA CYS A 424 21.73 4.65 -25.29
C CYS A 424 22.32 5.94 -25.89
N GLU A 425 21.61 6.57 -26.83
CA GLU A 425 22.00 7.84 -27.43
C GLU A 425 22.13 8.94 -26.36
N ASP A 426 21.15 9.05 -25.46
CA ASP A 426 21.17 10.04 -24.39
C ASP A 426 22.37 9.86 -23.45
N VAL A 427 22.67 8.63 -23.05
CA VAL A 427 23.84 8.35 -22.20
C VAL A 427 25.14 8.65 -22.94
N LEU A 428 25.26 8.30 -24.23
CA LEU A 428 26.44 8.62 -25.02
C LEU A 428 26.61 10.13 -25.23
N ASP A 429 25.53 10.88 -25.44
CA ASP A 429 25.55 12.34 -25.50
C ASP A 429 26.08 12.94 -24.19
N LEU A 430 25.65 12.42 -23.04
CA LEU A 430 26.16 12.86 -21.74
C LEU A 430 27.63 12.50 -21.53
N LEU A 431 28.06 11.30 -21.92
CA LEU A 431 29.46 10.91 -21.87
C LEU A 431 30.33 11.80 -22.76
N HIS A 432 29.85 12.15 -23.95
CA HIS A 432 30.56 13.06 -24.85
C HIS A 432 30.71 14.45 -24.23
N GLN A 433 29.65 14.98 -23.60
CA GLN A 433 29.70 16.27 -22.91
C GLN A 433 30.66 16.27 -21.71
N VAL A 434 30.65 15.22 -20.89
CA VAL A 434 31.56 15.09 -19.75
C VAL A 434 33.02 14.98 -20.19
N ASN A 435 33.26 14.48 -21.40
CA ASN A 435 34.59 14.39 -22.00
C ASN A 435 34.82 15.46 -23.08
N ALA A 436 34.17 16.63 -23.02
CA ALA A 436 34.29 17.65 -24.08
C ALA A 436 35.75 18.06 -24.38
N ASP A 437 36.64 17.99 -23.38
CA ASP A 437 38.06 18.30 -23.50
C ASP A 437 38.90 17.17 -24.16
N ASN A 438 38.29 16.02 -24.48
CA ASN A 438 38.94 14.82 -25.02
C ASN A 438 38.06 14.11 -26.06
N SER A 439 38.61 13.82 -27.24
CA SER A 439 37.95 13.04 -28.31
C SER A 439 37.67 11.56 -27.96
N ALA A 440 37.94 11.10 -26.73
CA ALA A 440 37.85 9.72 -26.27
C ALA A 440 36.57 9.00 -26.69
N VAL A 441 35.38 9.59 -26.46
CA VAL A 441 34.11 8.95 -26.83
C VAL A 441 33.98 8.76 -28.34
N SER A 442 34.38 9.78 -29.11
CA SER A 442 34.34 9.74 -30.58
C SER A 442 35.34 8.73 -31.16
N GLU A 443 36.54 8.64 -30.59
CA GLU A 443 37.58 7.69 -30.98
C GLU A 443 37.19 6.24 -30.69
N MET A 444 36.60 5.99 -29.52
CA MET A 444 36.07 4.67 -29.17
C MET A 444 34.94 4.26 -30.12
N LEU A 445 34.01 5.16 -30.46
CA LEU A 445 32.94 4.86 -31.42
C LEU A 445 33.50 4.58 -32.82
N ALA A 446 34.51 5.32 -33.26
CA ALA A 446 35.20 5.07 -34.53
C ALA A 446 35.85 3.69 -34.56
N THR A 447 36.48 3.29 -33.46
CA THR A 447 37.11 1.96 -33.31
C THR A 447 36.06 0.86 -33.42
N VAL A 448 34.94 0.98 -32.70
CA VAL A 448 33.85 -0.01 -32.74
C VAL A 448 33.18 -0.06 -34.11
N ALA A 449 32.95 1.08 -34.76
CA ALA A 449 32.38 1.15 -36.11
C ALA A 449 33.26 0.45 -37.16
N GLY A 450 34.59 0.54 -37.01
CA GLY A 450 35.55 -0.14 -37.88
C GLY A 450 35.66 -1.65 -37.62
N GLN A 451 35.42 -2.09 -36.38
CA GLN A 451 35.52 -3.50 -35.98
C GLN A 451 34.20 -4.27 -36.13
N SER A 452 33.05 -3.60 -36.08
CA SER A 452 31.72 -4.23 -36.11
C SER A 452 30.80 -3.58 -37.15
N PRO A 453 30.66 -4.18 -38.36
CA PRO A 453 29.83 -3.64 -39.43
C PRO A 453 28.36 -3.44 -39.04
N LYS A 454 27.82 -4.31 -38.18
CA LYS A 454 26.43 -4.22 -37.72
C LYS A 454 26.19 -3.06 -36.73
N LEU A 455 27.20 -2.63 -35.98
CA LEU A 455 27.10 -1.48 -35.06
C LEU A 455 27.50 -0.16 -35.73
N SER A 456 28.19 -0.24 -36.87
CA SER A 456 28.66 0.92 -37.63
C SER A 456 27.57 1.98 -37.90
N PRO A 457 26.32 1.63 -38.31
CA PRO A 457 25.27 2.63 -38.55
C PRO A 457 24.97 3.49 -37.32
N PHE A 458 24.82 2.86 -36.15
CA PHE A 458 24.55 3.56 -34.89
C PHE A 458 25.75 4.43 -34.46
N CYS A 459 26.96 3.86 -34.51
CA CYS A 459 28.17 4.59 -34.13
C CYS A 459 28.43 5.81 -35.04
N ASN A 460 28.19 5.69 -36.35
CA ASN A 460 28.37 6.78 -37.30
C ASN A 460 27.31 7.87 -37.08
N LEU A 461 26.05 7.49 -36.85
CA LEU A 461 24.97 8.43 -36.53
C LEU A 461 25.31 9.30 -35.32
N MET A 462 25.82 8.71 -34.24
CA MET A 462 26.22 9.46 -33.05
C MET A 462 27.38 10.43 -33.33
N ARG A 463 28.37 10.00 -34.12
CA ARG A 463 29.50 10.86 -34.49
C ARG A 463 29.07 12.03 -35.38
N GLU A 464 28.22 11.78 -36.38
CA GLU A 464 27.66 12.82 -37.25
C GLU A 464 26.83 13.85 -36.47
N LYS A 465 26.05 13.37 -35.48
CA LYS A 465 25.29 14.21 -34.56
C LYS A 465 26.16 15.19 -33.77
N TRP A 466 27.38 14.80 -33.40
CA TRP A 466 28.30 15.68 -32.66
C TRP A 466 29.12 16.59 -33.56
N THR A 467 29.46 16.18 -34.77
CA THR A 467 30.17 17.05 -35.74
C THR A 467 29.27 18.12 -36.36
N SER A 468 27.94 17.97 -36.26
CA SER A 468 26.94 18.92 -36.77
C SER A 468 26.45 19.94 -35.74
N ARG A 469 26.87 19.82 -34.48
CA ARG A 469 26.61 20.77 -33.38
C ARG A 469 27.81 21.69 -33.19
#